data_AF-A0A5C7GKU5-F1
#
_entry.id   AF-A0A5C7GKU5-F1
#
_cell.length_a   1.000
_cell.length_b   1.000
_cell.length_c   1.000
_cell.angle_alpha   90.00
_cell.angle_beta   90.00
_cell.angle_gamma   90.00
#
_symmetry.space_group_name_H-M   'P 1'
#
loop_
_entity.id
_entity.type
_entity.pdbx_description
1 polymer ?
#
loop_
_entity_poly.entity_id
_entity_poly.type
_entity_poly.pdbx_seq_one_letter_code
_entity_poly.pdbx_strand_id
1 'polypeptide(L)'
;MKLTKSLIQFKPIYFLLFLITICSCSGGDSGNDEQATCTKTCPSGFILDPNSCECEPEPCTKTCESGFTLNTENCECECTKTCPTGFTLNTTNCECEEDFVANVIEVEAESVAVVEDWKERTTVSDYSGDGYIIWEGPNQFWKGAANIGAAGRLTYKINIPRAGTYQFQWRSYIGKVDPSNPNTEHNDSWLRLPDADDFYGKRDASIVYPKGSGKTPNPSGENGNGFFKIYMNTSNAWTWTSGTFDNNFHSIYARFDEAKEYTVEIAARSDHHAIDKFKLTEQEPE
;
A
#
# COMPACT_ATOMS: atom_id res chain seq x y z
N MET A 1 3.81 38.68 4.83
CA MET A 1 2.74 39.67 4.58
C MET A 1 1.68 39.01 3.72
N LYS A 2 0.42 39.07 4.18
CA LYS A 2 -0.83 38.46 3.64
C LYS A 2 -1.00 36.94 3.78
N LEU A 3 -1.55 36.55 4.93
CA LEU A 3 -2.34 35.32 5.13
C LEU A 3 -3.83 35.73 5.03
N THR A 4 -4.57 35.16 4.08
CA THR A 4 -6.01 35.32 3.92
C THR A 4 -6.74 34.30 4.78
N LYS A 5 -7.48 34.79 5.79
CA LYS A 5 -8.38 33.98 6.63
C LYS A 5 -9.68 33.70 5.89
N SER A 6 -9.99 32.41 5.73
CA SER A 6 -11.30 31.92 5.29
C SER A 6 -12.31 32.05 6.44
N LEU A 7 -13.42 32.74 6.20
CA LEU A 7 -14.52 32.92 7.15
C LEU A 7 -15.55 31.80 6.94
N ILE A 8 -15.68 30.92 7.93
CA ILE A 8 -16.71 29.89 8.01
C ILE A 8 -18.01 30.56 8.50
N GLN A 9 -19.03 30.57 7.64
CA GLN A 9 -20.37 31.08 7.94
C GLN A 9 -21.17 30.02 8.72
N PHE A 10 -21.46 30.28 10.00
CA PHE A 10 -22.41 29.52 10.81
C PHE A 10 -23.84 29.94 10.46
N LYS A 11 -24.68 28.99 10.02
CA LYS A 11 -26.13 29.20 9.87
C LYS A 11 -26.86 28.90 11.19
N PRO A 12 -27.78 29.77 11.66
CA PRO A 12 -28.55 29.51 12.86
C PRO A 12 -29.73 28.56 12.61
N ILE A 13 -29.95 27.67 13.58
CA ILE A 13 -31.04 26.69 13.66
C ILE A 13 -32.34 27.44 14.03
N TYR A 14 -33.38 27.29 13.21
CA TYR A 14 -34.72 27.83 13.47
C TYR A 14 -35.50 26.91 14.41
N PHE A 15 -35.81 27.41 15.60
CA PHE A 15 -36.69 26.78 16.58
C PHE A 15 -38.15 27.11 16.21
N LEU A 16 -38.91 26.12 15.72
CA LEU A 16 -40.30 26.31 15.33
C LEU A 16 -41.22 26.10 16.53
N LEU A 17 -41.85 27.19 16.97
CA LEU A 17 -42.83 27.28 18.06
C LEU A 17 -44.17 26.68 17.58
N PHE A 18 -44.62 25.57 18.18
CA PHE A 18 -45.96 25.03 17.91
C PHE A 18 -47.02 25.81 18.73
N LEU A 19 -47.91 26.53 18.03
CA LEU A 19 -49.09 27.17 18.61
C LEU A 19 -50.12 26.13 19.04
N ILE A 20 -50.45 26.11 20.33
CA ILE A 20 -51.59 25.38 20.89
C ILE A 20 -52.86 26.14 20.51
N THR A 21 -53.68 25.55 19.63
CA THR A 21 -55.01 26.07 19.30
C THR A 21 -56.04 25.35 20.15
N ILE A 22 -56.68 26.11 21.03
CA ILE A 22 -57.74 25.65 21.94
C ILE A 22 -59.04 25.64 21.13
N CYS A 23 -59.58 24.45 20.84
CA CYS A 23 -60.90 24.31 20.24
C CYS A 23 -61.87 23.85 21.32
N SER A 24 -62.81 24.73 21.68
CA SER A 24 -63.94 24.43 22.56
C SER A 24 -65.02 23.69 21.76
N CYS A 25 -65.51 22.56 22.27
CA CYS A 25 -66.79 22.00 21.85
C CYS A 25 -67.71 21.77 23.05
N SER A 26 -68.91 22.34 22.95
CA SER A 26 -70.03 22.18 23.87
C SER A 26 -71.11 21.32 23.21
N GLY A 27 -71.76 20.47 24.01
CA GLY A 27 -73.15 20.02 23.77
C GLY A 27 -73.28 18.68 23.05
N GLY A 28 -73.92 17.73 23.72
CA GLY A 28 -73.96 16.32 23.32
C GLY A 28 -74.95 15.98 22.21
N ASP A 29 -74.81 14.75 21.71
CA ASP A 29 -75.94 13.91 21.32
C ASP A 29 -75.55 12.43 21.48
N SER A 30 -76.56 11.62 21.68
CA SER A 30 -76.54 10.23 22.08
C SER A 30 -76.33 9.36 20.84
N GLY A 31 -75.23 8.62 20.79
CA GLY A 31 -74.97 7.60 19.77
C GLY A 31 -73.92 6.63 20.27
N ASN A 32 -74.19 5.34 20.10
CA ASN A 32 -73.20 4.28 20.35
C ASN A 32 -71.91 4.60 19.60
N ASP A 33 -70.82 4.88 20.32
CA ASP A 33 -69.47 4.87 19.75
C ASP A 33 -69.11 3.42 19.46
N GLU A 34 -69.43 2.97 18.25
CA GLU A 34 -68.64 1.95 17.58
C GLU A 34 -67.22 2.49 17.51
N GLN A 35 -66.32 1.86 18.26
CA GLN A 35 -64.88 2.10 18.21
C GLN A 35 -64.46 2.17 16.73
N ALA A 36 -64.16 3.38 16.24
CA ALA A 36 -63.82 3.61 14.84
C ALA A 36 -62.60 2.75 14.49
N THR A 37 -62.84 1.65 13.81
CA THR A 37 -61.78 0.69 13.47
C THR A 37 -60.92 1.30 12.38
N CYS A 38 -59.64 1.46 12.68
CA CYS A 38 -58.69 1.95 11.70
C CYS A 38 -58.50 0.91 10.59
N THR A 39 -58.90 1.22 9.36
CA THR A 39 -58.94 0.26 8.23
C THR A 39 -57.91 0.55 7.14
N LYS A 40 -56.96 1.46 7.38
CA LYS A 40 -55.94 1.81 6.37
C LYS A 40 -54.92 0.69 6.18
N THR A 41 -54.49 0.45 4.94
CA THR A 41 -53.41 -0.50 4.66
C THR A 41 -52.07 0.21 4.71
N CYS A 42 -51.13 -0.28 5.51
CA CYS A 42 -49.79 0.29 5.60
C CYS A 42 -48.88 -0.21 4.46
N PRO A 43 -47.90 0.60 4.03
CA PRO A 43 -46.85 0.15 3.13
C PRO A 43 -46.09 -1.07 3.68
N SER A 44 -45.44 -1.84 2.81
CA SER A 44 -44.62 -2.99 3.22
C SER A 44 -43.56 -2.56 4.25
N GLY A 45 -43.46 -3.30 5.36
CA GLY A 45 -42.56 -3.02 6.48
C GLY A 45 -43.16 -2.14 7.59
N PHE A 46 -44.46 -1.82 7.54
CA PHE A 46 -45.15 -1.03 8.56
C PHE A 46 -46.44 -1.73 9.04
N ILE A 47 -46.70 -1.70 10.35
CA ILE A 47 -47.92 -2.19 11.01
C ILE A 47 -48.80 -1.00 11.41
N LEU A 48 -50.11 -1.15 11.25
CA LEU A 48 -51.07 -0.15 11.70
C LEU A 48 -51.26 -0.22 13.22
N ASP A 49 -51.00 0.87 13.95
CA ASP A 49 -51.43 1.00 15.34
C ASP A 49 -52.95 1.27 15.39
N PRO A 50 -53.76 0.37 15.97
CA PRO A 50 -55.22 0.51 16.02
C PRO A 50 -55.71 1.65 16.93
N ASN A 51 -54.86 2.19 17.82
CA ASN A 51 -55.24 3.26 18.74
C ASN A 51 -54.93 4.65 18.20
N SER A 52 -53.73 4.85 17.65
CA SER A 52 -53.33 6.13 17.03
C SER A 52 -53.76 6.25 15.57
N CYS A 53 -54.12 5.13 14.93
CA CYS A 53 -54.40 5.08 13.49
C CYS A 53 -53.18 5.47 12.63
N GLU A 54 -51.95 5.32 13.14
CA GLU A 54 -50.69 5.60 12.41
C GLU A 54 -49.97 4.31 11.96
N CYS A 55 -49.18 4.38 10.88
CA CYS A 55 -48.41 3.22 10.41
C CYS A 55 -47.02 3.29 11.05
N GLU A 56 -46.70 2.33 11.91
CA GLU A 56 -45.41 2.23 12.60
C GLU A 56 -44.53 1.16 11.94
N PRO A 57 -43.20 1.27 11.97
CA PRO A 57 -42.32 0.25 11.43
C PRO A 57 -42.59 -1.11 12.08
N GLU A 58 -42.54 -2.19 11.30
CA GLU A 58 -42.58 -3.55 11.85
C GLU A 58 -41.44 -3.73 12.87
N PRO A 59 -41.71 -4.29 14.08
CA PRO A 59 -40.68 -4.51 15.06
C PRO A 59 -39.65 -5.50 14.51
N CYS A 60 -38.38 -5.07 14.46
CA CYS A 60 -37.29 -5.93 14.04
C CYS A 60 -37.14 -7.11 15.01
N THR A 61 -37.42 -8.33 14.54
CA THR A 61 -37.35 -9.57 15.33
C THR A 61 -36.04 -10.34 15.11
N LYS A 62 -35.10 -9.74 14.38
CA LYS A 62 -33.82 -10.36 14.03
C LYS A 62 -33.00 -10.62 15.30
N THR A 63 -32.41 -11.79 15.41
CA THR A 63 -31.45 -12.11 16.46
C THR A 63 -30.05 -12.08 15.86
N CYS A 64 -29.12 -11.41 16.54
CA CYS A 64 -27.74 -11.29 16.07
C CYS A 64 -26.87 -12.40 16.65
N GLU A 65 -25.85 -12.79 15.89
CA GLU A 65 -24.85 -13.75 16.34
C GLU A 65 -23.98 -13.18 17.48
N SER A 66 -23.28 -14.07 18.18
CA SER A 66 -22.38 -13.72 19.28
C SER A 66 -21.39 -12.63 18.87
N GLY A 67 -21.43 -11.48 19.54
CA GLY A 67 -20.55 -10.34 19.31
C GLY A 67 -21.20 -9.20 18.52
N PHE A 68 -22.35 -9.43 17.90
CA PHE A 68 -23.09 -8.40 17.16
C PHE A 68 -24.27 -7.88 17.98
N THR A 69 -24.53 -6.59 17.89
CA THR A 69 -25.67 -5.90 18.49
C THR A 69 -26.65 -5.50 17.40
N LEU A 70 -27.95 -5.72 17.61
CA LEU A 70 -28.97 -5.33 16.65
C LEU A 70 -29.18 -3.81 16.69
N ASN A 71 -28.96 -3.15 15.55
CA ASN A 71 -29.41 -1.79 15.33
C ASN A 71 -30.91 -1.83 14.98
N THR A 72 -31.74 -1.35 15.88
CA THR A 72 -33.21 -1.40 15.76
C THR A 72 -33.78 -0.37 14.78
N GLU A 73 -32.98 0.60 14.33
CA GLU A 73 -33.43 1.63 13.37
C GLU A 73 -33.38 1.12 11.93
N ASN A 74 -32.36 0.31 11.58
CA ASN A 74 -32.17 -0.26 10.25
C ASN A 74 -32.31 -1.80 10.21
N CYS A 75 -32.51 -2.45 11.35
CA CYS A 75 -32.62 -3.91 11.51
C CYS A 75 -31.35 -4.68 11.05
N GLU A 76 -30.18 -4.05 11.16
CA GLU A 76 -28.86 -4.64 10.86
C GLU A 76 -28.11 -5.06 12.13
N CYS A 77 -27.29 -6.10 12.03
CA CYS A 77 -26.45 -6.57 13.15
C CYS A 77 -25.07 -5.94 13.01
N GLU A 78 -24.69 -5.11 13.98
CA GLU A 78 -23.44 -4.35 13.96
C GLU A 78 -22.51 -4.83 15.08
N CYS A 79 -21.23 -5.04 14.76
CA CYS A 79 -20.23 -5.38 15.76
C CYS A 79 -19.87 -4.13 16.59
N THR A 80 -20.01 -4.21 17.91
CA THR A 80 -19.71 -3.10 18.85
C THR A 80 -18.40 -3.30 19.61
N LYS A 81 -17.63 -4.34 19.28
CA LYS A 81 -16.36 -4.64 19.94
C LYS A 81 -15.32 -3.57 19.65
N THR A 82 -14.42 -3.38 20.62
CA THR A 82 -13.18 -2.62 20.44
C THR A 82 -12.01 -3.59 20.62
N CYS A 83 -11.00 -3.45 19.76
CA CYS A 83 -9.83 -4.32 19.81
C CYS A 83 -8.69 -3.71 20.65
N PRO A 84 -7.85 -4.54 21.31
CA PRO A 84 -6.63 -4.09 21.95
C PRO A 84 -5.64 -3.46 20.95
N THR A 85 -4.63 -2.75 21.45
CA THR A 85 -3.53 -2.24 20.62
C THR A 85 -2.80 -3.38 19.90
N GLY A 86 -2.54 -3.21 18.60
CA GLY A 86 -1.92 -4.23 17.76
C GLY A 86 -2.92 -5.21 17.13
N PHE A 87 -4.21 -4.91 17.23
CA PHE A 87 -5.27 -5.71 16.60
C PHE A 87 -6.28 -4.81 15.88
N THR A 88 -6.71 -5.26 14.71
CA THR A 88 -7.76 -4.65 13.90
C THR A 88 -9.04 -5.48 13.98
N LEU A 89 -10.18 -4.81 14.14
CA LEU A 89 -11.48 -5.48 14.18
C LEU A 89 -11.91 -5.90 12.78
N ASN A 90 -12.05 -7.20 12.55
CA ASN A 90 -12.76 -7.72 11.40
C ASN A 90 -14.27 -7.58 11.64
N THR A 91 -14.89 -6.63 10.95
CA THR A 91 -16.33 -6.32 11.12
C THR A 91 -17.25 -7.38 10.52
N THR A 92 -16.72 -8.30 9.71
CA THR A 92 -17.50 -9.38 9.08
C THR A 92 -17.79 -10.52 10.06
N ASN A 93 -16.82 -10.89 10.89
CA ASN A 93 -16.94 -11.95 11.90
C ASN A 93 -16.93 -11.42 13.35
N CYS A 94 -16.72 -10.11 13.54
CA CYS A 94 -16.58 -9.46 14.84
C CYS A 94 -15.44 -10.05 15.69
N GLU A 95 -14.31 -10.38 15.06
CA GLU A 95 -13.09 -10.87 15.70
C GLU A 95 -11.95 -9.85 15.60
N CYS A 96 -11.04 -9.85 16.58
CA CYS A 96 -9.85 -9.01 16.55
C CYS A 96 -8.70 -9.81 15.94
N GLU A 97 -8.16 -9.31 14.83
CA GLU A 97 -7.05 -9.92 14.10
C GLU A 97 -5.77 -9.12 14.36
N GLU A 98 -4.63 -9.80 14.54
CA GLU A 98 -3.35 -9.14 14.83
C GLU A 98 -2.89 -8.29 13.64
N ASP A 99 -2.42 -7.08 13.91
CA ASP A 99 -1.94 -6.17 12.87
C ASP A 99 -0.71 -6.75 12.18
N PHE A 100 -0.66 -6.68 10.85
CA PHE A 100 0.51 -7.11 10.10
C PHE A 100 1.70 -6.19 10.38
N VAL A 101 2.75 -6.74 11.00
CA VAL A 101 4.05 -6.08 11.17
C VAL A 101 5.04 -6.66 10.17
N ALA A 102 5.42 -5.84 9.19
CA ALA A 102 6.38 -6.20 8.16
C ALA A 102 7.80 -6.36 8.73
N ASN A 103 8.48 -7.44 8.36
CA ASN A 103 9.93 -7.52 8.53
C ASN A 103 10.65 -6.59 7.54
N VAL A 104 11.70 -5.92 8.01
CA VAL A 104 12.58 -5.08 7.16
C VAL A 104 14.01 -5.57 7.31
N ILE A 105 14.58 -6.08 6.23
CA ILE A 105 16.00 -6.38 6.13
C ILE A 105 16.68 -5.19 5.48
N GLU A 106 17.63 -4.54 6.14
CA GLU A 106 18.40 -3.42 5.61
C GLU A 106 19.90 -3.75 5.59
N VAL A 107 20.58 -3.39 4.50
CA VAL A 107 21.98 -3.74 4.24
C VAL A 107 22.69 -2.53 3.63
N GLU A 108 23.73 -2.04 4.30
CA GLU A 108 24.62 -0.99 3.79
C GLU A 108 25.40 -1.54 2.57
N ALA A 109 25.47 -0.78 1.48
CA ALA A 109 26.01 -1.28 0.22
C ALA A 109 27.54 -1.49 0.31
N GLU A 110 28.23 -0.72 1.15
CA GLU A 110 29.65 -0.84 1.47
C GLU A 110 29.98 -1.98 2.45
N SER A 111 28.97 -2.75 2.92
CA SER A 111 29.20 -3.88 3.83
C SER A 111 29.96 -5.07 3.21
N VAL A 112 30.20 -5.03 1.89
CA VAL A 112 31.02 -5.99 1.16
C VAL A 112 32.17 -5.27 0.46
N ALA A 113 33.32 -5.94 0.36
CA ALA A 113 34.46 -5.37 -0.35
C ALA A 113 34.11 -5.10 -1.82
N VAL A 114 34.27 -3.83 -2.23
CA VAL A 114 34.06 -3.43 -3.62
C VAL A 114 35.08 -4.09 -4.56
N VAL A 115 34.65 -4.41 -5.77
CA VAL A 115 35.49 -5.04 -6.81
C VAL A 115 35.57 -4.17 -8.06
N GLU A 116 36.65 -4.33 -8.82
CA GLU A 116 36.88 -3.59 -10.07
C GLU A 116 36.81 -2.06 -9.86
N ASP A 117 35.94 -1.39 -10.62
CA ASP A 117 35.79 0.07 -10.61
C ASP A 117 34.66 0.56 -9.71
N TRP A 118 34.08 -0.31 -8.88
CA TRP A 118 33.32 0.16 -7.73
C TRP A 118 34.26 0.88 -6.77
N LYS A 119 33.78 2.00 -6.22
CA LYS A 119 34.50 2.82 -5.25
C LYS A 119 33.58 3.17 -4.10
N GLU A 120 34.12 3.15 -2.90
CA GLU A 120 33.49 3.76 -1.75
C GLU A 120 33.76 5.28 -1.77
N ARG A 121 32.73 6.06 -1.45
CA ARG A 121 32.77 7.53 -1.43
C ARG A 121 31.95 8.07 -0.28
N THR A 122 32.29 9.30 0.09
CA THR A 122 31.61 10.09 1.13
C THR A 122 31.35 11.52 0.66
N THR A 123 31.48 11.78 -0.65
CA THR A 123 31.47 13.12 -1.25
C THR A 123 30.06 13.71 -1.41
N VAL A 124 29.04 12.86 -1.59
CA VAL A 124 27.63 13.27 -1.51
C VAL A 124 27.21 13.15 -0.04
N SER A 125 26.57 14.17 0.54
CA SER A 125 26.10 14.14 1.94
C SER A 125 24.89 13.23 2.14
N ASP A 126 24.51 13.01 3.40
CA ASP A 126 23.28 12.29 3.81
C ASP A 126 23.23 10.81 3.45
N TYR A 127 24.37 10.15 3.24
CA TYR A 127 24.51 8.68 3.24
C TYR A 127 24.35 8.11 4.66
N SER A 128 24.07 6.82 4.78
CA SER A 128 24.14 6.05 6.04
C SER A 128 25.44 5.25 6.13
N GLY A 129 25.73 4.66 7.29
CA GLY A 129 26.94 3.87 7.46
C GLY A 129 28.22 4.69 7.34
N ASP A 130 29.23 4.10 6.71
CA ASP A 130 30.56 4.68 6.55
C ASP A 130 30.75 5.36 5.18
N GLY A 131 29.83 5.11 4.23
CA GLY A 131 29.87 5.71 2.90
C GLY A 131 28.78 5.16 1.99
N TYR A 132 29.03 5.24 0.69
CA TYR A 132 28.22 4.61 -0.33
C TYR A 132 29.13 4.07 -1.43
N ILE A 133 28.65 3.09 -2.21
CA ILE A 133 29.36 2.59 -3.38
C ILE A 133 28.94 3.36 -4.63
N ILE A 134 29.87 3.60 -5.55
CA ILE A 134 29.60 4.20 -6.86
C ILE A 134 30.44 3.51 -7.94
N TRP A 135 29.84 3.26 -9.11
CA TRP A 135 30.57 2.69 -10.24
C TRP A 135 31.31 3.81 -10.99
N GLU A 136 32.63 3.86 -10.91
CA GLU A 136 33.46 4.84 -11.64
C GLU A 136 34.11 4.25 -12.90
N GLY A 137 33.73 3.02 -13.26
CA GLY A 137 34.18 2.34 -14.46
C GLY A 137 33.39 2.73 -15.71
N PRO A 138 33.73 2.14 -16.87
CA PRO A 138 32.98 2.38 -18.09
C PRO A 138 31.56 1.80 -18.02
N ASN A 139 30.65 2.37 -18.81
CA ASN A 139 29.28 1.86 -18.97
C ASN A 139 29.27 0.37 -19.37
N GLN A 140 28.40 -0.38 -18.71
CA GLN A 140 28.14 -1.81 -18.89
C GLN A 140 26.72 -2.02 -19.44
N PHE A 141 26.36 -1.24 -20.47
CA PHE A 141 25.14 -1.42 -21.27
C PHE A 141 25.15 -2.77 -22.02
N TRP A 142 24.18 -3.00 -22.90
CA TRP A 142 24.04 -4.28 -23.60
C TRP A 142 25.33 -4.78 -24.25
N LYS A 143 25.84 -5.89 -23.72
CA LYS A 143 26.97 -6.66 -24.24
C LYS A 143 26.57 -8.10 -24.61
N GLY A 144 25.27 -8.31 -24.86
CA GLY A 144 24.66 -9.64 -25.03
C GLY A 144 24.17 -10.22 -23.70
N ALA A 145 23.09 -11.01 -23.76
CA ALA A 145 22.36 -11.48 -22.59
C ALA A 145 23.26 -12.20 -21.56
N ALA A 146 24.23 -12.99 -22.01
CA ALA A 146 25.12 -13.76 -21.14
C ALA A 146 26.14 -12.91 -20.35
N ASN A 147 26.43 -11.69 -20.81
CA ASN A 147 27.42 -10.80 -20.20
C ASN A 147 26.80 -9.81 -19.21
N ILE A 148 25.47 -9.75 -19.12
CA ILE A 148 24.78 -8.92 -18.13
C ILE A 148 25.12 -9.41 -16.72
N GLY A 149 25.53 -8.47 -15.88
CA GLY A 149 25.95 -8.72 -14.49
C GLY A 149 27.34 -9.36 -14.36
N ALA A 150 28.18 -9.39 -15.39
CA ALA A 150 29.54 -9.94 -15.31
C ALA A 150 30.55 -8.97 -14.68
N ALA A 151 30.47 -7.68 -15.03
CA ALA A 151 31.37 -6.64 -14.51
C ALA A 151 30.88 -6.09 -13.17
N GLY A 152 31.81 -5.81 -12.26
CA GLY A 152 31.55 -5.21 -10.97
C GLY A 152 30.53 -5.99 -10.14
N ARG A 153 30.52 -7.33 -10.18
CA ARG A 153 29.53 -8.11 -9.42
C ARG A 153 29.87 -8.12 -7.93
N LEU A 154 28.97 -7.59 -7.13
CA LEU A 154 28.96 -7.67 -5.68
C LEU A 154 27.91 -8.69 -5.23
N THR A 155 28.22 -9.45 -4.19
CA THR A 155 27.36 -10.51 -3.66
C THR A 155 27.14 -10.28 -2.18
N TYR A 156 25.88 -10.13 -1.79
CA TYR A 156 25.43 -9.93 -0.42
C TYR A 156 24.68 -11.17 0.07
N LYS A 157 24.80 -11.44 1.37
CA LYS A 157 24.03 -12.46 2.08
C LYS A 157 23.01 -11.80 2.98
N ILE A 158 21.76 -12.20 2.86
CA ILE A 158 20.65 -11.67 3.65
C ILE A 158 19.92 -12.80 4.36
N ASN A 159 19.55 -12.59 5.63
CA ASN A 159 18.73 -13.53 6.38
C ASN A 159 17.26 -13.12 6.24
N ILE A 160 16.45 -13.97 5.61
CA ILE A 160 15.00 -13.81 5.53
C ILE A 160 14.38 -14.50 6.75
N PRO A 161 13.72 -13.77 7.67
CA PRO A 161 13.26 -14.33 8.94
C PRO A 161 11.93 -15.08 8.83
N ARG A 162 11.14 -14.79 7.78
CA ARG A 162 9.81 -15.34 7.56
C ARG A 162 9.56 -15.55 6.08
N ALA A 163 9.01 -16.70 5.72
CA ALA A 163 8.55 -16.97 4.36
C ALA A 163 7.49 -15.93 3.96
N GLY A 164 7.57 -15.42 2.73
CA GLY A 164 6.69 -14.36 2.26
C GLY A 164 7.23 -13.65 1.02
N THR A 165 6.48 -12.64 0.59
CA THR A 165 6.90 -11.75 -0.50
C THR A 165 7.52 -10.49 0.09
N TYR A 166 8.64 -10.05 -0.45
CA TYR A 166 9.35 -8.86 -0.02
C TYR A 166 9.56 -7.91 -1.19
N GLN A 167 9.31 -6.62 -0.98
CA GLN A 167 9.66 -5.58 -1.93
C GLN A 167 11.12 -5.18 -1.74
N PHE A 168 11.90 -5.23 -2.81
CA PHE A 168 13.27 -4.72 -2.82
C PHE A 168 13.28 -3.22 -3.16
N GLN A 169 14.05 -2.46 -2.40
CA GLN A 169 14.38 -1.07 -2.70
C GLN A 169 15.83 -0.79 -2.34
N TRP A 170 16.57 -0.14 -3.21
CA TRP A 170 17.82 0.52 -2.83
C TRP A 170 17.63 2.02 -2.66
N ARG A 171 18.47 2.62 -1.82
CA ARG A 171 18.65 4.05 -1.73
C ARG A 171 19.79 4.42 -2.66
N SER A 172 19.48 5.10 -3.77
CA SER A 172 20.46 5.44 -4.78
C SER A 172 20.43 6.90 -5.20
N TYR A 173 21.51 7.33 -5.89
CA TYR A 173 21.77 8.70 -6.31
C TYR A 173 22.46 8.73 -7.69
N ILE A 174 22.13 9.73 -8.49
CA ILE A 174 22.80 10.00 -9.78
C ILE A 174 24.07 10.83 -9.52
N GLY A 175 25.23 10.17 -9.45
CA GLY A 175 26.50 10.78 -9.04
C GLY A 175 27.14 11.72 -10.06
N LYS A 176 26.59 11.78 -11.28
CA LYS A 176 27.04 12.67 -12.35
C LYS A 176 25.84 13.22 -13.11
N VAL A 177 25.76 14.54 -13.21
CA VAL A 177 24.69 15.21 -13.95
C VAL A 177 25.02 15.20 -15.45
N ASP A 178 24.21 14.52 -16.24
CA ASP A 178 24.23 14.68 -17.69
C ASP A 178 23.58 16.03 -18.09
N PRO A 179 24.20 16.85 -18.96
CA PRO A 179 23.64 18.16 -19.32
C PRO A 179 22.33 18.10 -20.10
N SER A 180 22.07 17.03 -20.83
CA SER A 180 20.90 16.88 -21.70
C SER A 180 19.80 16.08 -21.01
N ASN A 181 20.19 15.06 -20.26
CA ASN A 181 19.33 14.05 -19.68
C ASN A 181 19.63 13.85 -18.19
N PRO A 182 19.50 14.91 -17.36
CA PRO A 182 20.04 14.93 -16.00
C PRO A 182 19.47 13.84 -15.09
N ASN A 183 18.25 13.35 -15.40
CA ASN A 183 17.50 12.41 -14.57
C ASN A 183 17.46 10.98 -15.14
N THR A 184 17.95 10.74 -16.36
CA THR A 184 17.80 9.43 -17.03
C THR A 184 19.12 8.79 -17.42
N GLU A 185 20.23 9.50 -17.29
CA GLU A 185 21.59 8.96 -17.41
C GLU A 185 22.18 8.71 -16.02
N HIS A 186 23.14 7.79 -15.94
CA HIS A 186 23.88 7.50 -14.70
C HIS A 186 22.99 7.03 -13.52
N ASN A 187 21.83 6.45 -13.82
CA ASN A 187 20.72 6.29 -12.88
C ASN A 187 20.34 4.84 -12.57
N ASP A 188 21.15 3.87 -12.99
CA ASP A 188 20.81 2.46 -12.87
C ASP A 188 21.99 1.50 -12.70
N SER A 189 21.66 0.33 -12.18
CA SER A 189 22.56 -0.81 -12.00
C SER A 189 21.79 -2.12 -12.19
N TRP A 190 22.51 -3.23 -12.31
CA TRP A 190 21.91 -4.55 -12.46
C TRP A 190 21.60 -5.16 -11.08
N LEU A 191 20.43 -5.80 -10.95
CA LEU A 191 20.02 -6.54 -9.76
C LEU A 191 19.55 -7.95 -10.11
N ARG A 192 19.97 -8.94 -9.31
CA ARG A 192 19.47 -10.31 -9.34
C ARG A 192 19.39 -10.91 -7.93
N LEU A 193 18.37 -11.72 -7.69
CA LEU A 193 18.28 -12.61 -6.52
C LEU A 193 18.25 -14.06 -7.03
N PRO A 194 19.41 -14.74 -7.17
CA PRO A 194 19.51 -15.97 -7.94
C PRO A 194 18.88 -17.20 -7.26
N ASP A 195 18.72 -17.15 -5.94
CA ASP A 195 18.23 -18.25 -5.11
C ASP A 195 16.87 -17.93 -4.44
N ALA A 196 16.22 -16.83 -4.82
CA ALA A 196 14.83 -16.56 -4.45
C ALA A 196 13.88 -17.52 -5.18
N ASP A 197 12.79 -17.91 -4.52
CA ASP A 197 11.77 -18.81 -5.08
C ASP A 197 10.96 -18.10 -6.20
N ASP A 198 10.83 -16.78 -6.09
CA ASP A 198 10.46 -15.93 -7.22
C ASP A 198 11.17 -14.58 -7.21
N PHE A 199 11.39 -13.99 -8.39
CA PHE A 199 11.99 -12.66 -8.57
C PHE A 199 11.40 -11.95 -9.79
N TYR A 200 10.67 -10.86 -9.55
CA TYR A 200 9.83 -10.23 -10.56
C TYR A 200 9.65 -8.72 -10.35
N GLY A 201 9.26 -8.03 -11.41
CA GLY A 201 8.72 -6.67 -11.35
C GLY A 201 7.19 -6.73 -11.31
N LYS A 202 6.54 -5.94 -10.46
CA LYS A 202 5.07 -5.81 -10.39
C LYS A 202 4.60 -4.36 -10.48
N ARG A 203 3.50 -4.14 -11.20
CA ARG A 203 2.69 -2.91 -11.22
C ARG A 203 1.23 -3.32 -11.30
N ASP A 204 0.46 -3.05 -10.26
CA ASP A 204 -0.93 -3.52 -10.14
C ASP A 204 -0.99 -5.04 -10.37
N ALA A 205 -1.80 -5.51 -11.32
CA ALA A 205 -1.87 -6.92 -11.71
C ALA A 205 -0.77 -7.36 -12.72
N SER A 206 0.02 -6.43 -13.26
CA SER A 206 1.07 -6.73 -14.24
C SER A 206 2.33 -7.24 -13.55
N ILE A 207 2.79 -8.43 -13.97
CA ILE A 207 4.03 -9.08 -13.48
C ILE A 207 4.95 -9.35 -14.67
N VAL A 208 6.24 -9.01 -14.52
CA VAL A 208 7.29 -9.25 -15.51
C VAL A 208 8.52 -9.87 -14.88
N TYR A 209 9.28 -10.64 -15.65
CA TYR A 209 10.47 -11.39 -15.21
C TYR A 209 11.71 -11.01 -16.02
N PRO A 210 12.92 -11.07 -15.46
CA PRO A 210 14.12 -10.72 -16.20
C PRO A 210 14.40 -11.82 -17.24
N LYS A 211 14.86 -11.45 -18.43
CA LYS A 211 15.33 -12.42 -19.43
C LYS A 211 16.39 -13.33 -18.81
N GLY A 212 16.36 -14.61 -19.14
CA GLY A 212 17.25 -15.61 -18.55
C GLY A 212 16.78 -16.20 -17.22
N SER A 213 15.67 -15.73 -16.64
CA SER A 213 15.01 -16.40 -15.51
C SER A 213 14.24 -17.67 -15.88
N GLY A 214 13.96 -17.86 -17.19
CA GLY A 214 13.05 -18.91 -17.66
C GLY A 214 11.56 -18.56 -17.55
N LYS A 215 11.21 -17.37 -17.05
CA LYS A 215 9.83 -16.88 -16.90
C LYS A 215 9.52 -15.73 -17.87
N THR A 216 8.24 -15.54 -18.15
CA THR A 216 7.67 -14.53 -19.07
C THR A 216 6.34 -13.98 -18.52
N PRO A 217 5.90 -12.77 -18.89
CA PRO A 217 6.50 -11.84 -19.87
C PRO A 217 7.79 -11.19 -19.35
N ASN A 218 8.60 -10.64 -20.27
CA ASN A 218 9.82 -9.90 -19.91
C ASN A 218 9.62 -8.40 -20.14
N PRO A 219 10.22 -7.52 -19.32
CA PRO A 219 10.05 -6.09 -19.48
C PRO A 219 10.79 -5.55 -20.71
N SER A 220 10.29 -4.44 -21.24
CA SER A 220 11.03 -3.61 -22.20
C SER A 220 12.27 -3.00 -21.56
N GLY A 221 13.27 -2.73 -22.39
CA GLY A 221 14.59 -2.30 -21.96
C GLY A 221 15.59 -3.45 -21.86
N GLU A 222 16.83 -3.11 -21.54
CA GLU A 222 17.89 -4.10 -21.37
C GLU A 222 17.67 -4.91 -20.08
N ASN A 223 17.74 -6.23 -20.19
CA ASN A 223 17.72 -7.20 -19.10
C ASN A 223 18.20 -8.55 -19.65
N GLY A 224 18.69 -9.45 -18.78
CA GLY A 224 19.28 -10.72 -19.20
C GLY A 224 20.06 -11.40 -18.09
N ASN A 225 20.40 -12.68 -18.27
CA ASN A 225 21.10 -13.48 -17.26
C ASN A 225 20.43 -13.47 -15.87
N GLY A 226 19.10 -13.36 -15.82
CA GLY A 226 18.34 -13.23 -14.58
C GLY A 226 18.43 -11.86 -13.90
N PHE A 227 19.14 -10.90 -14.48
CA PHE A 227 19.23 -9.53 -13.95
C PHE A 227 18.18 -8.62 -14.57
N PHE A 228 17.57 -7.78 -13.72
CA PHE A 228 16.87 -6.58 -14.16
C PHE A 228 17.80 -5.38 -14.18
N LYS A 229 17.58 -4.48 -15.15
CA LYS A 229 17.97 -3.08 -15.02
C LYS A 229 17.07 -2.44 -13.98
N ILE A 230 17.65 -1.95 -12.89
CA ILE A 230 16.92 -1.23 -11.85
C ILE A 230 17.31 0.24 -11.94
N TYR A 231 16.35 1.09 -12.21
CA TYR A 231 16.57 2.51 -12.41
C TYR A 231 15.79 3.35 -11.40
N MET A 232 16.30 4.55 -11.21
CA MET A 232 15.65 5.67 -10.55
C MET A 232 15.63 6.85 -11.54
N ASN A 233 14.80 7.89 -11.35
CA ASN A 233 14.76 9.04 -12.29
C ASN A 233 14.74 10.37 -11.52
N THR A 234 15.60 10.50 -10.51
CA THR A 234 15.63 11.67 -9.64
C THR A 234 17.06 12.14 -9.39
N SER A 235 17.37 13.34 -9.84
CA SER A 235 18.71 13.91 -9.66
C SER A 235 18.79 14.72 -8.37
N ASN A 236 20.01 14.91 -7.90
CA ASN A 236 20.32 15.72 -6.72
C ASN A 236 19.63 15.28 -5.43
N ALA A 237 19.23 14.01 -5.31
CA ALA A 237 18.64 13.46 -4.10
C ALA A 237 18.90 11.95 -3.97
N TRP A 238 19.11 11.49 -2.74
CA TRP A 238 19.02 10.07 -2.41
C TRP A 238 17.55 9.66 -2.41
N THR A 239 17.18 8.63 -3.17
CA THR A 239 15.79 8.15 -3.21
C THR A 239 15.71 6.63 -3.07
N TRP A 240 14.59 6.15 -2.53
CA TRP A 240 14.25 4.73 -2.43
C TRP A 240 13.52 4.21 -3.69
N THR A 241 13.73 4.87 -4.83
CA THR A 241 13.08 4.49 -6.09
C THR A 241 13.85 3.35 -6.73
N SER A 242 13.22 2.19 -6.84
CA SER A 242 13.81 1.03 -7.49
C SER A 242 12.75 0.36 -8.36
N GLY A 243 12.91 0.44 -9.67
CA GLY A 243 12.02 -0.26 -10.58
C GLY A 243 12.65 -0.59 -11.90
N THR A 244 11.91 -1.37 -12.68
CA THR A 244 12.31 -1.82 -14.00
C THR A 244 11.21 -1.52 -15.02
N PHE A 245 11.42 -1.97 -16.26
CA PHE A 245 10.50 -1.84 -17.40
C PHE A 245 10.40 -0.41 -17.95
N ASP A 246 11.13 -0.17 -19.03
CA ASP A 246 11.20 1.12 -19.71
C ASP A 246 9.81 1.64 -20.10
N ASN A 247 9.51 2.87 -19.68
CA ASN A 247 8.23 3.56 -19.86
C ASN A 247 7.01 2.90 -19.20
N ASN A 248 7.23 1.91 -18.33
CA ASN A 248 6.18 1.21 -17.63
C ASN A 248 6.66 0.72 -16.26
N PHE A 249 7.04 1.64 -15.38
CA PHE A 249 7.70 1.34 -14.10
C PHE A 249 7.02 0.20 -13.32
N HIS A 250 7.79 -0.84 -13.00
CA HIS A 250 7.41 -1.94 -12.10
C HIS A 250 8.34 -1.95 -10.89
N SER A 251 7.77 -1.96 -9.68
CA SER A 251 8.51 -2.17 -8.44
C SER A 251 9.03 -3.60 -8.37
N ILE A 252 10.12 -3.81 -7.64
CA ILE A 252 10.81 -5.11 -7.60
C ILE A 252 10.40 -5.90 -6.37
N TYR A 253 10.10 -7.18 -6.59
CA TYR A 253 9.70 -8.11 -5.54
C TYR A 253 10.46 -9.43 -5.66
N ALA A 254 10.67 -10.07 -4.52
CA ALA A 254 11.12 -11.44 -4.44
C ALA A 254 10.23 -12.22 -3.47
N ARG A 255 9.99 -13.50 -3.77
CA ARG A 255 9.31 -14.43 -2.88
C ARG A 255 10.31 -15.42 -2.31
N PHE A 256 10.19 -15.68 -1.02
CA PHE A 256 10.98 -16.64 -0.28
C PHE A 256 10.04 -17.61 0.43
N ASP A 257 10.19 -18.91 0.16
CA ASP A 257 9.30 -19.94 0.69
C ASP A 257 9.83 -20.52 2.02
N GLU A 258 11.06 -20.14 2.42
CA GLU A 258 11.72 -20.60 3.65
C GLU A 258 12.43 -19.45 4.40
N ALA A 259 12.49 -19.54 5.73
CA ALA A 259 13.31 -18.64 6.54
C ALA A 259 14.78 -19.14 6.56
N LYS A 260 15.67 -18.46 5.82
CA LYS A 260 17.10 -18.81 5.69
C LYS A 260 17.91 -17.67 5.10
N GLU A 261 19.20 -17.93 4.89
CA GLU A 261 20.08 -17.04 4.15
C GLU A 261 19.83 -17.14 2.63
N TYR A 262 19.73 -16.00 1.96
CA TYR A 262 19.59 -15.84 0.51
C TYR A 262 20.66 -14.90 -0.05
N THR A 263 20.77 -14.87 -1.37
CA THR A 263 21.78 -14.10 -2.10
C THR A 263 21.16 -12.91 -2.83
N VAL A 264 21.79 -11.74 -2.72
CA VAL A 264 21.53 -10.59 -3.57
C VAL A 264 22.79 -10.29 -4.39
N GLU A 265 22.65 -10.17 -5.70
CA GLU A 265 23.71 -9.76 -6.60
C GLU A 265 23.42 -8.36 -7.16
N ILE A 266 24.34 -7.43 -6.94
CA ILE A 266 24.35 -6.10 -7.55
C ILE A 266 25.54 -6.06 -8.52
N ALA A 267 25.32 -5.55 -9.73
CA ALA A 267 26.40 -5.42 -10.71
C ALA A 267 26.33 -4.08 -11.45
N ALA A 268 27.49 -3.64 -11.94
CA ALA A 268 27.63 -2.35 -12.59
C ALA A 268 26.84 -2.28 -13.90
N ARG A 269 26.07 -1.20 -14.11
CA ARG A 269 25.45 -0.86 -15.41
C ARG A 269 25.87 0.51 -15.89
N SER A 270 25.29 1.57 -15.34
CA SER A 270 25.65 2.93 -15.71
C SER A 270 26.83 3.42 -14.87
N ASP A 271 27.75 4.16 -15.48
CA ASP A 271 28.75 4.93 -14.73
C ASP A 271 28.07 5.94 -13.81
N HIS A 272 28.69 6.21 -12.67
CA HIS A 272 28.27 7.17 -11.65
C HIS A 272 26.92 6.90 -10.98
N HIS A 273 26.33 5.71 -11.13
CA HIS A 273 25.21 5.32 -10.27
C HIS A 273 25.74 4.96 -8.87
N ALA A 274 25.28 5.70 -7.87
CA ALA A 274 25.67 5.53 -6.47
C ALA A 274 24.59 4.80 -5.69
N ILE A 275 24.97 3.85 -4.84
CA ILE A 275 24.08 3.07 -3.98
C ILE A 275 24.60 3.19 -2.54
N ASP A 276 23.75 3.73 -1.67
CA ASP A 276 23.99 3.90 -0.24
C ASP A 276 23.71 2.59 0.50
N LYS A 277 22.47 2.10 0.38
CA LYS A 277 22.02 0.85 0.98
C LYS A 277 20.84 0.26 0.26
N PHE A 278 20.45 -0.95 0.63
CA PHE A 278 19.20 -1.54 0.18
C PHE A 278 18.41 -2.17 1.31
N LYS A 279 17.13 -2.37 1.04
CA LYS A 279 16.23 -3.06 1.94
C LYS A 279 15.27 -4.00 1.21
N LEU A 280 14.82 -5.00 1.94
CA LEU A 280 13.70 -5.86 1.59
C LEU A 280 12.62 -5.68 2.65
N THR A 281 11.45 -5.18 2.25
CA THR A 281 10.30 -4.96 3.14
C THR A 281 9.25 -6.02 2.86
N GLU A 282 8.91 -6.81 3.87
CA GLU A 282 7.86 -7.82 3.76
C GLU A 282 6.53 -7.19 3.39
N GLN A 283 5.82 -7.84 2.47
CA GLN A 283 4.50 -7.43 2.02
C GLN A 283 3.46 -8.21 2.80
N GLU A 284 2.37 -7.53 3.14
CA GLU A 284 1.19 -8.18 3.70
C GLU A 284 0.73 -9.28 2.72
N PRO A 285 0.47 -10.51 3.20
CA PRO A 285 -0.09 -11.55 2.36
C PRO A 285 -1.41 -11.09 1.71
N GLU A 286 -1.57 -11.36 0.41
CA GLU A 286 -2.85 -11.16 -0.29
C GLU A 286 -3.92 -12.16 0.16
#